data_AF-A0A847GR29-F1
#
_entry.id   AF-A0A847GR29-F1
#
_cell.length_a   1.000
_cell.length_b   1.000
_cell.length_c   1.000
_cell.angle_alpha   90.00
_cell.angle_beta   90.00
_cell.angle_gamma   90.00
#
_symmetry.space_group_name_H-M   'P 1'
#
loop_
_entity.id
_entity.type
_entity.pdbx_description
1 polymer ?
#
loop_
_entity_poly.entity_id
_entity_poly.type
_entity_poly.pdbx_seq_one_letter_code
_entity_poly.pdbx_strand_id
1 'polypeptide(L)'
;MRRKIEDLYADATGGKLPATTELTALFGECLDSVCEGKDAPDGLLLVVDELGKLLEHATTHTDKSDIFILQSLAEFAARSAQPFLIIGVLHQDFSLYAQQLSPRERAEWDKVRGRFEDIAFEEPADEILRLIAQSRVQARDGRGEASLDDADPRYRAAFASLCDETWKLELAPSGLSKDEFAALLHACWPLHPLVTVLLGPLFRRLAQNERSVFSFLHSAEPGSLAEHIRSGR
;
A
#
# COMPACT_ATOMS: atom_id res chain seq x y z
N MET A 1 -15.07 -13.62 -22.46
CA MET A 1 -14.42 -13.37 -21.15
C MET A 1 -15.34 -12.69 -20.15
N ARG A 2 -15.65 -11.39 -20.30
CA ARG A 2 -16.45 -10.59 -19.33
C ARG A 2 -17.70 -11.29 -18.78
N ARG A 3 -18.56 -11.84 -19.64
CA ARG A 3 -19.78 -12.56 -19.22
C ARG A 3 -19.48 -13.76 -18.31
N LYS A 4 -18.43 -14.54 -18.60
CA LYS A 4 -18.05 -15.69 -17.74
C LYS A 4 -17.63 -15.22 -16.33
N ILE A 5 -16.92 -14.10 -16.24
CA ILE A 5 -16.52 -13.50 -14.95
C ILE A 5 -17.77 -13.02 -14.19
N GLU A 6 -18.68 -12.33 -14.87
CA GLU A 6 -19.94 -11.84 -14.28
C GLU A 6 -20.82 -13.01 -13.80
N ASP A 7 -20.93 -14.09 -14.58
CA ASP A 7 -21.67 -15.30 -14.22
C ASP A 7 -21.05 -16.00 -12.99
N LEU A 8 -19.72 -16.16 -12.96
CA LEU A 8 -18.99 -16.75 -11.83
C LEU A 8 -19.11 -15.92 -10.56
N TYR A 9 -19.06 -14.59 -10.69
CA TYR A 9 -19.25 -13.69 -9.56
C TYR A 9 -20.69 -13.74 -9.02
N ALA A 10 -21.68 -13.81 -9.91
CA ALA A 10 -23.08 -13.98 -9.52
C ALA A 10 -23.31 -15.32 -8.80
N ASP A 11 -22.74 -16.42 -9.30
CA ASP A 11 -22.80 -17.73 -8.65
C ASP A 11 -22.15 -17.70 -7.25
N ALA A 12 -20.97 -17.09 -7.14
CA ALA A 12 -20.25 -16.98 -5.87
C ALA A 12 -21.00 -16.14 -4.84
N THR A 13 -21.57 -15.01 -5.25
CA THR A 13 -22.42 -14.17 -4.37
C THR A 13 -23.73 -14.84 -4.01
N GLY A 14 -24.23 -15.75 -4.85
CA GLY A 14 -25.34 -16.66 -4.56
C GLY A 14 -25.00 -17.85 -3.66
N GLY A 15 -23.75 -17.97 -3.20
CA GLY A 15 -23.27 -19.01 -2.29
C GLY A 15 -22.76 -20.28 -2.98
N LYS A 16 -22.72 -20.31 -4.31
CA LYS A 16 -22.12 -21.40 -5.09
C LYS A 16 -20.69 -21.03 -5.44
N LEU A 17 -19.74 -21.47 -4.62
CA LEU A 17 -18.33 -21.23 -4.87
C LEU A 17 -17.86 -21.99 -6.12
N PRO A 18 -17.10 -21.34 -7.02
CA PRO A 18 -16.57 -21.99 -8.19
C PRO A 18 -15.48 -23.00 -7.82
N ALA A 19 -15.34 -24.04 -8.63
CA ALA A 19 -14.29 -25.02 -8.42
C ALA A 19 -12.92 -24.39 -8.69
N THR A 20 -11.89 -24.87 -7.99
CA THR A 20 -10.50 -24.43 -8.20
C THR A 20 -10.04 -24.55 -9.65
N THR A 21 -10.45 -25.63 -10.33
CA THR A 21 -10.15 -25.86 -11.75
C THR A 21 -10.81 -24.85 -12.68
N GLU A 22 -12.05 -24.43 -12.35
CA GLU A 22 -12.80 -23.44 -13.12
C GLU A 22 -12.18 -22.05 -12.99
N LEU A 23 -11.78 -21.66 -11.77
CA LEU A 23 -11.05 -20.41 -11.55
C LEU A 23 -9.69 -20.40 -12.26
N THR A 24 -8.93 -21.49 -12.16
CA THR A 24 -7.61 -21.58 -12.82
C THR A 24 -7.76 -21.49 -14.34
N ALA A 25 -8.76 -22.16 -14.92
CA ALA A 25 -9.05 -22.08 -16.35
C ALA A 25 -9.46 -20.65 -16.77
N LEU A 26 -10.27 -19.96 -15.95
CA LEU A 26 -10.65 -18.58 -16.20
C LEU A 26 -9.43 -17.65 -16.26
N PHE A 27 -8.49 -17.79 -15.31
CA PHE A 27 -7.26 -17.00 -15.34
C PHE A 27 -6.40 -17.33 -16.56
N GLY A 28 -6.34 -18.59 -16.99
CA GLY A 28 -5.67 -18.97 -18.23
C GLY A 28 -6.29 -18.34 -19.46
N GLU A 29 -7.61 -18.46 -19.63
CA GLU A 29 -8.32 -17.81 -20.74
C GLU A 29 -8.14 -16.27 -20.69
N CYS A 30 -8.07 -15.68 -19.49
CA CYS A 30 -7.88 -14.24 -19.31
C CYS A 30 -6.47 -13.81 -19.74
N LEU A 31 -5.44 -14.55 -19.31
CA LEU A 31 -4.06 -14.33 -19.70
C LEU A 31 -3.91 -14.39 -21.23
N ASP A 32 -4.44 -15.45 -21.86
CA ASP A 32 -4.42 -15.60 -23.31
C ASP A 32 -5.11 -14.41 -23.99
N SER A 33 -6.31 -14.05 -23.53
CA SER A 33 -7.08 -12.94 -24.11
C SER A 33 -6.40 -11.58 -23.97
N VAL A 34 -5.71 -11.33 -22.85
CA VAL A 34 -5.03 -10.05 -22.59
C VAL A 34 -3.75 -9.94 -23.41
N CYS A 35 -3.03 -11.04 -23.61
CA CYS A 35 -1.79 -11.09 -24.37
C CYS A 35 -1.98 -11.22 -25.89
N GLU A 36 -3.22 -11.23 -26.39
CA GLU A 36 -3.53 -11.28 -27.81
C GLU A 36 -3.45 -9.91 -28.48
N GLY A 37 -2.45 -9.67 -29.33
CA GLY A 37 -2.40 -8.47 -30.19
C GLY A 37 -0.99 -7.94 -30.44
N LYS A 38 -0.87 -6.95 -31.34
CA LYS A 38 0.42 -6.31 -31.69
C LYS A 38 0.95 -5.35 -30.61
N ASP A 39 0.06 -4.84 -29.75
CA ASP A 39 0.36 -3.90 -28.66
C ASP A 39 -0.21 -4.43 -27.33
N ALA A 40 -0.36 -5.75 -27.21
CA ALA A 40 -0.90 -6.39 -26.02
C ALA A 40 0.13 -6.40 -24.89
N PRO A 41 -0.29 -6.32 -23.62
CA PRO A 41 0.59 -6.58 -22.48
C PRO A 41 1.24 -7.96 -22.57
N ASP A 42 2.48 -8.07 -22.10
CA ASP A 42 3.22 -9.33 -22.11
C ASP A 42 2.67 -10.37 -21.12
N GLY A 43 1.81 -9.97 -20.18
CA GLY A 43 1.33 -10.86 -19.13
C GLY A 43 0.24 -10.27 -18.24
N LEU A 44 -0.07 -11.01 -17.18
CA LEU A 44 -1.07 -10.65 -16.18
C LEU A 44 -0.45 -10.54 -14.78
N LEU A 45 -0.82 -9.50 -14.04
CA LEU A 45 -0.47 -9.34 -12.62
C LEU A 45 -1.75 -9.40 -11.78
N LEU A 46 -1.82 -10.36 -10.86
CA LEU A 46 -2.87 -10.47 -9.86
C LEU A 46 -2.34 -9.97 -8.51
N VAL A 47 -2.93 -8.88 -8.01
CA VAL A 47 -2.63 -8.34 -6.68
C VAL A 47 -3.78 -8.62 -5.74
N VAL A 48 -3.47 -9.20 -4.57
CA VAL A 48 -4.42 -9.52 -3.51
C VAL A 48 -3.98 -8.80 -2.22
N ASP A 49 -4.53 -7.61 -2.00
CA ASP A 49 -4.12 -6.71 -0.90
C ASP A 49 -4.38 -7.26 0.51
N GLU A 50 -5.47 -8.00 0.69
CA GLU A 50 -5.86 -8.54 2.00
C GLU A 50 -5.87 -10.06 1.98
N LEU A 51 -4.78 -10.66 1.49
CA LEU A 51 -4.66 -12.12 1.40
C LEU A 51 -4.85 -12.77 2.78
N GLY A 52 -4.42 -12.11 3.86
CA GLY A 52 -4.59 -12.59 5.23
C GLY A 52 -6.03 -12.90 5.59
N LYS A 53 -7.01 -12.09 5.14
CA LYS A 53 -8.44 -12.36 5.38
C LYS A 53 -8.92 -13.61 4.64
N LEU A 54 -8.39 -13.88 3.45
CA LEU A 54 -8.69 -15.11 2.71
C LEU A 54 -8.11 -16.33 3.45
N LEU A 55 -6.91 -16.19 4.02
CA LEU A 55 -6.29 -17.22 4.85
C LEU A 55 -7.11 -17.49 6.12
N GLU A 56 -7.48 -16.45 6.87
CA GLU A 56 -8.34 -16.58 8.06
C GLU A 56 -9.71 -17.22 7.73
N HIS A 57 -10.26 -16.90 6.57
CA HIS A 57 -11.49 -17.54 6.11
C HIS A 57 -11.26 -19.03 5.82
N ALA A 58 -10.16 -19.39 5.18
CA ALA A 58 -9.79 -20.77 4.89
C ALA A 58 -9.51 -21.60 6.14
N THR A 59 -9.02 -21.00 7.23
CA THR A 59 -8.83 -21.73 8.50
C THR A 59 -10.12 -21.92 9.30
N THR A 60 -11.07 -21.01 9.17
CA THR A 60 -12.37 -21.07 9.88
C THR A 60 -13.43 -21.90 9.15
N HIS A 61 -13.26 -22.09 7.83
CA HIS A 61 -14.23 -22.79 6.96
C HIS A 61 -13.53 -23.88 6.14
N THR A 62 -12.81 -24.79 6.79
CA THR A 62 -12.04 -25.86 6.13
C THR A 62 -12.90 -26.83 5.31
N ASP A 63 -14.23 -26.84 5.52
CA ASP A 63 -15.21 -27.61 4.76
C ASP A 63 -15.69 -26.90 3.47
N LYS A 64 -15.49 -25.58 3.35
CA LYS A 64 -16.03 -24.74 2.26
C LYS A 64 -14.98 -23.94 1.49
N SER A 65 -13.84 -23.68 2.12
CA SER A 65 -12.76 -22.87 1.56
C SER A 65 -11.50 -23.70 1.47
N ASP A 66 -10.86 -23.67 0.30
CA ASP A 66 -9.74 -24.53 -0.02
C ASP A 66 -8.50 -23.68 -0.35
N ILE A 67 -7.50 -23.73 0.53
CA ILE A 67 -6.18 -23.09 0.33
C ILE A 67 -5.51 -23.56 -0.97
N PHE A 68 -5.93 -24.70 -1.52
CA PHE A 68 -5.45 -25.28 -2.77
C PHE A 68 -5.68 -24.38 -3.99
N ILE A 69 -6.58 -23.39 -3.93
CA ILE A 69 -6.68 -22.38 -4.99
C ILE A 69 -5.37 -21.61 -5.18
N LEU A 70 -4.72 -21.19 -4.08
CA LEU A 70 -3.43 -20.49 -4.15
C LEU A 70 -2.35 -21.40 -4.73
N GLN A 71 -2.35 -22.67 -4.35
CA GLN A 71 -1.45 -23.66 -4.94
C GLN A 71 -1.69 -23.82 -6.45
N SER A 72 -2.94 -23.96 -6.87
CA SER A 72 -3.29 -24.17 -8.28
C SER A 72 -2.93 -22.96 -9.13
N LEU A 73 -3.16 -21.75 -8.61
CA LEU A 73 -2.77 -20.51 -9.27
C LEU A 73 -1.25 -20.35 -9.34
N ALA A 74 -0.51 -20.68 -8.28
CA ALA A 74 0.95 -20.62 -8.29
C ALA A 74 1.56 -21.65 -9.26
N GLU A 75 1.01 -22.86 -9.32
CA GLU A 75 1.44 -23.88 -10.29
C GLU A 75 1.10 -23.49 -11.73
N PHE A 76 -0.06 -22.87 -11.95
CA PHE A 76 -0.42 -22.31 -13.25
C PHE A 76 0.53 -21.19 -13.65
N ALA A 77 0.79 -20.22 -12.76
CA ALA A 77 1.75 -19.14 -12.97
C ALA A 77 3.13 -19.67 -13.36
N ALA A 78 3.67 -20.63 -12.61
CA ALA A 78 4.99 -21.20 -12.86
C ALA A 78 5.12 -21.96 -14.20
N ARG A 79 4.00 -22.42 -14.79
CA ARG A 79 3.98 -23.17 -16.05
C ARG A 79 3.42 -22.36 -17.24
N SER A 80 2.90 -21.17 -16.98
CA SER A 80 2.30 -20.31 -18.00
C SER A 80 3.35 -19.90 -19.05
N ALA A 81 2.95 -19.86 -20.31
CA ALA A 81 3.84 -19.47 -21.40
C ALA A 81 4.08 -17.95 -21.40
N GLN A 82 3.01 -17.18 -21.19
CA GLN A 82 3.03 -15.75 -20.94
C GLN A 82 3.21 -15.49 -19.44
N PRO A 83 3.97 -14.47 -19.02
CA PRO A 83 4.11 -14.08 -17.62
C PRO A 83 2.77 -13.95 -16.88
N PHE A 84 2.59 -14.74 -15.81
CA PHE A 84 1.54 -14.54 -14.83
C PHE A 84 2.15 -14.40 -13.44
N LEU A 85 2.02 -13.22 -12.84
CA LEU A 85 2.54 -12.91 -11.51
C LEU A 85 1.38 -12.77 -10.51
N ILE A 86 1.60 -13.29 -9.31
CA ILE A 86 0.65 -13.20 -8.20
C ILE A 86 1.38 -12.56 -7.03
N ILE A 87 0.84 -11.46 -6.52
CA ILE A 87 1.33 -10.76 -5.33
C ILE A 87 0.22 -10.77 -4.28
N GLY A 88 0.47 -11.45 -3.17
CA GLY A 88 -0.36 -11.39 -1.98
C GLY A 88 0.25 -10.45 -0.96
N VAL A 89 -0.55 -9.55 -0.40
CA VAL A 89 -0.14 -8.66 0.68
C VAL A 89 -0.70 -9.21 2.00
N LEU A 90 0.18 -9.28 3.01
CA LEU A 90 -0.09 -9.86 4.32
C LEU A 90 0.34 -8.88 5.41
N HIS A 91 -0.43 -8.79 6.50
CA HIS A 91 -0.09 -7.96 7.67
C HIS A 91 0.91 -8.64 8.61
N GLN A 92 1.03 -9.95 8.50
CA GLN A 92 1.87 -10.77 9.36
C GLN A 92 2.37 -11.99 8.58
N ASP A 93 3.35 -12.70 9.10
CA ASP A 93 3.89 -13.91 8.47
C ASP A 93 2.78 -14.94 8.17
N PHE A 94 2.86 -15.57 7.00
CA PHE A 94 1.89 -16.57 6.54
C PHE A 94 1.62 -17.67 7.57
N SER A 95 2.66 -18.14 8.28
CA SER A 95 2.54 -19.22 9.28
C SER A 95 1.70 -18.81 10.49
N LEU A 96 1.59 -17.52 10.80
CA LEU A 96 0.80 -17.02 11.92
C LEU A 96 -0.70 -17.23 11.69
N TYR A 97 -1.15 -17.20 10.43
CA TYR A 97 -2.54 -17.50 10.06
C TYR A 97 -2.90 -18.98 10.24
N ALA A 98 -1.91 -19.88 10.11
CA ALA A 98 -2.10 -21.33 10.22
C ALA A 98 -1.99 -21.88 11.66
N GLN A 99 -1.75 -21.03 12.67
CA GLN A 99 -1.46 -21.47 14.03
C GLN A 99 -2.56 -22.32 14.68
N GLN A 100 -3.82 -22.07 14.34
CA GLN A 100 -4.95 -22.78 14.94
C GLN A 100 -5.25 -24.14 14.27
N LEU A 101 -4.62 -24.42 13.12
CA LEU A 101 -4.84 -25.64 12.35
C LEU A 101 -4.18 -26.86 13.02
N SER A 102 -4.66 -28.06 12.69
CA SER A 102 -3.99 -29.31 13.10
C SER A 102 -2.60 -29.43 12.47
N PRO A 103 -1.67 -30.23 13.04
CA PRO A 103 -0.35 -30.43 12.45
C PRO A 103 -0.38 -30.90 10.98
N ARG A 104 -1.38 -31.71 10.61
CA ARG A 104 -1.53 -32.19 9.24
C ARG A 104 -1.94 -31.08 8.29
N GLU A 105 -2.91 -30.25 8.67
CA GLU A 105 -3.35 -29.11 7.86
C GLU A 105 -2.26 -28.06 7.72
N ARG A 106 -1.53 -27.77 8.80
CA ARG A 106 -0.35 -26.88 8.74
C ARG A 106 0.68 -27.35 7.73
N ALA A 107 0.96 -28.66 7.68
CA ALA A 107 1.89 -29.20 6.70
C ALA A 107 1.40 -29.02 5.24
N GLU A 108 0.09 -29.04 4.98
CA GLU A 108 -0.43 -28.70 3.65
C GLU A 108 -0.27 -27.20 3.35
N TRP A 109 -0.52 -26.34 4.33
CA TRP A 109 -0.32 -24.90 4.22
C TRP A 109 1.13 -24.51 3.96
N ASP A 110 2.09 -25.16 4.63
CA ASP A 110 3.52 -24.96 4.42
C ASP A 110 3.94 -25.33 2.99
N LYS A 111 3.32 -26.35 2.38
CA LYS A 111 3.54 -26.67 0.96
C LYS A 111 3.04 -25.56 0.04
N VAL A 112 1.89 -24.96 0.36
CA VAL A 112 1.36 -23.83 -0.42
C VAL A 112 2.28 -22.63 -0.27
N ARG A 113 2.67 -22.26 0.97
CA ARG A 113 3.61 -21.17 1.24
C ARG A 113 4.91 -21.34 0.47
N GLY A 114 5.47 -22.56 0.42
CA GLY A 114 6.71 -22.84 -0.30
C GLY A 114 6.69 -22.62 -1.82
N ARG A 115 5.52 -22.28 -2.40
CA ARG A 115 5.38 -21.86 -3.81
C ARG A 115 5.43 -20.34 -4.00
N PHE A 116 5.45 -19.58 -2.91
CA PHE A 116 5.57 -18.13 -2.90
C PHE A 116 6.91 -17.73 -2.30
N GLU A 117 7.38 -16.55 -2.69
CA GLU A 117 8.53 -15.90 -2.08
C GLU A 117 8.04 -14.82 -1.11
N ASP A 118 8.46 -14.90 0.14
CA ASP A 118 8.13 -13.91 1.15
C ASP A 118 9.11 -12.72 1.04
N ILE A 119 8.58 -11.56 0.67
CA ILE A 119 9.33 -10.31 0.63
C ILE A 119 8.93 -9.48 1.85
N ALA A 120 9.89 -9.29 2.76
CA ALA A 120 9.68 -8.41 3.91
C ALA A 120 9.54 -6.96 3.43
N PHE A 121 8.41 -6.34 3.74
CA PHE A 121 8.20 -4.91 3.54
C PHE A 121 8.49 -4.17 4.84
N GLU A 122 9.58 -3.41 4.84
CA GLU A 122 9.87 -2.45 5.91
C GLU A 122 9.41 -1.07 5.44
N GLU A 123 8.41 -0.50 6.11
CA GLU A 123 7.91 0.86 5.86
C GLU A 123 9.08 1.86 5.96
N PRO A 124 9.49 2.52 4.85
CA PRO A 124 10.61 3.44 4.85
C PRO A 124 10.40 4.57 5.86
N ALA A 125 11.47 4.97 6.57
CA ALA A 125 11.38 6.01 7.59
C ALA A 125 10.97 7.39 7.02
N ASP A 126 11.14 7.61 5.72
CA ASP A 126 10.77 8.81 4.97
C ASP A 126 9.35 8.79 4.41
N GLU A 127 8.63 7.67 4.47
CA GLU A 127 7.30 7.52 3.84
C GLU A 127 6.30 8.57 4.33
N ILE A 128 6.20 8.76 5.64
CA ILE A 128 5.32 9.78 6.22
C ILE A 128 5.71 11.19 5.78
N LEU A 129 7.00 11.49 5.67
CA LEU A 129 7.48 12.79 5.18
C LEU A 129 7.06 13.01 3.72
N ARG A 130 7.20 11.99 2.87
CA ARG A 130 6.76 12.02 1.47
C ARG A 130 5.25 12.16 1.36
N LEU A 131 4.50 11.45 2.19
CA LEU A 131 3.04 11.49 2.22
C LEU A 131 2.54 12.90 2.59
N ILE A 132 3.15 13.52 3.62
CA ILE A 132 2.86 14.90 4.00
C ILE A 132 3.18 15.83 2.82
N ALA A 133 4.37 15.73 2.24
CA ALA A 133 4.79 16.56 1.11
C ALA A 133 3.81 16.47 -0.08
N GLN A 134 3.45 15.25 -0.49
CA GLN A 134 2.50 15.01 -1.58
C GLN A 134 1.11 15.54 -1.27
N SER A 135 0.62 15.31 -0.05
CA SER A 135 -0.67 15.86 0.41
C SER A 135 -0.69 17.39 0.33
N ARG A 136 0.40 18.07 0.70
CA ARG A 136 0.50 19.52 0.64
C ARG A 136 0.59 20.04 -0.81
N VAL A 137 1.31 19.34 -1.68
CA VAL A 137 1.33 19.64 -3.12
C VAL A 137 -0.07 19.53 -3.73
N GLN A 138 -0.79 18.43 -3.47
CA GLN A 138 -2.17 18.27 -3.95
C GLN A 138 -3.12 19.32 -3.39
N ALA A 139 -2.95 19.72 -2.13
CA ALA A 139 -3.72 20.79 -1.52
C ALA A 139 -3.49 22.14 -2.22
N ARG A 140 -2.24 22.45 -2.60
CA ARG A 140 -1.90 23.65 -3.37
C ARG A 140 -2.53 23.61 -4.75
N ASP A 141 -2.32 22.53 -5.49
CA ASP A 141 -2.77 22.40 -6.88
C ASP A 141 -4.32 22.34 -6.98
N GLY A 142 -4.97 21.68 -6.02
CA GLY A 142 -6.42 21.45 -6.03
C GLY A 142 -7.24 22.53 -5.31
N ARG A 143 -6.71 23.15 -4.26
CA ARG A 143 -7.43 24.15 -3.44
C ARG A 143 -6.86 25.57 -3.54
N GLY A 144 -5.79 25.77 -4.30
CA GLY A 144 -5.15 27.08 -4.47
C GLY A 144 -4.45 27.58 -3.21
N GLU A 145 -4.01 26.68 -2.33
CA GLU A 145 -3.22 27.06 -1.15
C GLU A 145 -1.88 27.67 -1.58
N ALA A 146 -1.40 28.69 -0.86
CA ALA A 146 -0.15 29.39 -1.20
C ALA A 146 1.07 28.48 -1.05
N SER A 147 2.03 28.64 -1.95
CA SER A 147 3.34 28.00 -1.88
C SER A 147 4.35 28.85 -1.11
N LEU A 148 5.52 28.27 -0.80
CA LEU A 148 6.63 29.06 -0.27
C LEU A 148 7.15 30.08 -1.31
N ASP A 149 7.01 29.78 -2.61
CA ASP A 149 7.43 30.70 -3.67
C ASP A 149 6.57 31.96 -3.74
N ASP A 150 5.31 31.87 -3.26
CA ASP A 150 4.39 32.99 -3.12
C ASP A 150 4.65 33.83 -1.85
N ALA A 151 5.49 33.32 -0.93
CA ALA A 151 5.78 33.99 0.33
C ALA A 151 6.79 35.15 0.16
N ASP A 152 6.77 36.09 1.11
CA ASP A 152 7.77 37.17 1.17
C ASP A 152 9.20 36.56 1.19
N PRO A 153 10.15 37.09 0.40
CA PRO A 153 11.52 36.61 0.36
C PRO A 153 12.19 36.41 1.73
N ARG A 154 11.81 37.20 2.74
CA ARG A 154 12.31 37.04 4.12
C ARG A 154 11.90 35.71 4.75
N TYR A 155 10.66 35.27 4.51
CA TYR A 155 10.16 34.00 5.04
C TYR A 155 10.75 32.84 4.26
N ARG A 156 10.93 32.97 2.95
CA ARG A 156 11.63 31.97 2.14
C ARG A 156 13.08 31.78 2.59
N ALA A 157 13.80 32.87 2.85
CA ALA A 157 15.18 32.80 3.36
C ALA A 157 15.24 32.19 4.77
N ALA A 158 14.33 32.58 5.67
CA ALA A 158 14.23 32.00 7.00
C ALA A 158 13.92 30.49 6.95
N PHE A 159 12.97 30.09 6.10
CA PHE A 159 12.60 28.69 5.91
C PHE A 159 13.77 27.85 5.37
N ALA A 160 14.52 28.38 4.40
CA ALA A 160 15.72 27.73 3.89
C ALA A 160 16.79 27.53 5.00
N SER A 161 16.99 28.53 5.86
CA SER A 161 17.88 28.40 7.03
C SER A 161 17.42 27.30 7.97
N LEU A 162 16.11 27.20 8.23
CA LEU A 162 15.54 26.15 9.06
C LEU A 162 15.72 24.75 8.44
N CYS A 163 15.58 24.60 7.12
CA CYS A 163 15.88 23.35 6.42
C CYS A 163 17.36 22.96 6.54
N ASP A 164 18.27 23.91 6.45
CA ASP A 164 19.70 23.66 6.62
C ASP A 164 20.04 23.28 8.07
N GLU A 165 19.38 23.89 9.06
CA GLU A 165 19.53 23.56 10.47
C GLU A 165 18.99 22.16 10.79
N THR A 166 17.82 21.77 10.27
CA THR A 166 17.29 20.41 10.48
C THR A 166 18.19 19.33 9.87
N TRP A 167 18.83 19.61 8.73
CA TRP A 167 19.84 18.73 8.16
C TRP A 167 21.07 18.59 9.07
N LYS A 168 21.62 19.70 9.58
CA LYS A 168 22.79 19.70 10.48
C LYS A 168 22.53 18.99 11.80
N LEU A 169 21.28 18.95 12.25
CA LEU A 169 20.85 18.22 13.44
C LEU A 169 20.66 16.71 13.18
N GLU A 170 20.96 16.23 11.97
CA GLU A 170 20.83 14.81 11.59
C GLU A 170 19.42 14.25 11.77
N LEU A 171 18.41 15.11 11.58
CA LEU A 171 17.00 14.72 11.74
C LEU A 171 16.41 14.10 10.46
N ALA A 172 17.12 14.14 9.34
CA ALA A 172 16.65 13.57 8.08
C ALA A 172 16.51 12.04 8.18
N PRO A 173 15.41 11.45 7.68
CA PRO A 173 15.30 10.00 7.53
C PRO A 173 16.48 9.39 6.76
N SER A 174 16.90 8.18 7.17
CA SER A 174 17.99 7.46 6.52
C SER A 174 17.69 7.20 5.05
N GLY A 175 18.68 7.42 4.17
CA GLY A 175 18.58 7.15 2.74
C GLY A 175 18.23 8.38 1.89
N LEU A 176 17.80 9.49 2.50
CA LEU A 176 17.57 10.75 1.78
C LEU A 176 18.87 11.51 1.55
N SER A 177 19.04 12.04 0.33
CA SER A 177 20.06 13.06 0.07
C SER A 177 19.66 14.41 0.66
N LYS A 178 20.63 15.30 0.87
CA LYS A 178 20.35 16.66 1.39
C LYS A 178 19.35 17.41 0.52
N ASP A 179 19.54 17.36 -0.81
CA ASP A 179 18.72 18.09 -1.77
C ASP A 179 17.29 17.53 -1.80
N GLU A 180 17.14 16.20 -1.76
CA GLU A 180 15.84 15.55 -1.70
C GLU A 180 15.10 15.88 -0.40
N PHE A 181 15.79 15.85 0.74
CA PHE A 181 15.22 16.22 2.03
C PHE A 181 14.76 17.68 2.03
N ALA A 182 15.58 18.60 1.52
CA ALA A 182 15.21 20.01 1.41
C ALA A 182 13.98 20.21 0.50
N ALA A 183 13.90 19.49 -0.63
CA ALA A 183 12.74 19.54 -1.53
C ALA A 183 11.46 19.03 -0.85
N LEU A 184 11.54 17.94 -0.08
CA LEU A 184 10.41 17.42 0.69
C LEU A 184 9.94 18.44 1.74
N LEU A 185 10.86 19.06 2.48
CA LEU A 185 10.50 20.09 3.46
C LEU A 185 9.87 21.32 2.81
N HIS A 186 10.38 21.74 1.65
CA HIS A 186 9.80 22.84 0.87
C HIS A 186 8.37 22.54 0.42
N ALA A 187 8.12 21.31 -0.03
CA ALA A 187 6.78 20.85 -0.40
C ALA A 187 5.81 20.84 0.78
N CYS A 188 6.31 20.67 2.01
CA CYS A 188 5.50 20.65 3.23
C CYS A 188 5.02 22.02 3.73
N TRP A 189 5.34 23.13 3.05
CA TRP A 189 4.85 24.46 3.42
C TRP A 189 3.32 24.49 3.67
N PRO A 190 2.83 25.16 4.73
CA PRO A 190 3.55 26.05 5.66
C PRO A 190 4.10 25.37 6.94
N LEU A 191 4.26 24.05 6.95
CA LEU A 191 4.79 23.36 8.14
C LEU A 191 6.25 23.73 8.40
N HIS A 192 6.55 24.10 9.65
CA HIS A 192 7.92 24.34 10.10
C HIS A 192 8.77 23.06 9.92
N PRO A 193 10.00 23.13 9.36
CA PRO A 193 10.80 21.95 9.05
C PRO A 193 10.97 20.95 10.20
N LEU A 194 11.23 21.45 11.41
CA LEU A 194 11.32 20.61 12.62
C LEU A 194 10.01 19.86 12.92
N VAL A 195 8.86 20.52 12.78
CA VAL A 195 7.55 19.89 12.99
C VAL A 195 7.36 18.78 11.98
N THR A 196 7.57 19.06 10.70
CA THR A 196 7.42 18.11 9.60
C THR A 196 8.18 16.81 9.85
N VAL A 197 9.43 16.90 10.30
CA VAL A 197 10.29 15.73 10.55
C VAL A 197 9.82 14.94 11.77
N LEU A 198 9.33 15.61 12.81
CA LEU A 198 8.86 14.96 14.03
C LEU A 198 7.50 14.27 13.85
N LEU A 199 6.69 14.66 12.86
CA LEU A 199 5.37 14.06 12.63
C LEU A 199 5.46 12.55 12.38
N GLY A 200 6.42 12.08 11.56
CA GLY A 200 6.61 10.65 11.30
C GLY A 200 6.79 9.82 12.58
N PRO A 201 7.85 10.07 13.37
CA PRO A 201 8.09 9.37 14.63
C PRO A 201 6.95 9.51 15.65
N LEU A 202 6.30 10.68 15.73
CA LEU A 202 5.20 10.92 16.66
C LEU A 202 3.95 10.12 16.29
N PHE A 203 3.53 10.13 15.03
CA PHE A 203 2.36 9.37 14.60
C PHE A 203 2.60 7.87 14.66
N ARG A 204 3.82 7.40 14.36
CA ARG A 204 4.18 6.00 14.51
C ARG A 204 4.09 5.50 15.95
N ARG A 205 4.39 6.37 16.92
CA ARG A 205 4.39 6.01 18.35
C ARG A 205 3.03 6.17 19.01
N LEU A 206 2.23 7.15 18.58
CA LEU A 206 1.03 7.60 19.31
C LEU A 206 -0.30 7.28 18.60
N ALA A 207 -0.28 6.87 17.32
CA ALA A 207 -1.47 6.85 16.49
C ALA A 207 -1.47 5.73 15.43
N GLN A 208 -2.54 5.62 14.63
CA GLN A 208 -2.60 4.72 13.48
C GLN A 208 -1.89 5.38 12.29
N ASN A 209 -0.54 5.38 12.31
CA ASN A 209 0.38 5.91 11.28
C ASN A 209 -0.27 6.94 10.34
N GLU A 210 -0.64 6.49 9.14
CA GLU A 210 -1.11 7.30 8.02
C GLU A 210 -2.50 7.91 8.24
N ARG A 211 -3.46 7.19 8.83
CA ARG A 211 -4.82 7.72 9.05
C ARG A 211 -4.79 8.95 9.93
N SER A 212 -3.92 8.93 10.94
CA SER A 212 -3.75 10.04 11.87
C SER A 212 -3.03 11.22 11.22
N VAL A 213 -2.04 10.97 10.36
CA VAL A 213 -1.41 12.01 9.51
C VAL A 213 -2.46 12.66 8.63
N PHE A 214 -3.25 11.88 7.90
CA PHE A 214 -4.29 12.40 7.02
C PHE A 214 -5.34 13.22 7.78
N SER A 215 -5.81 12.72 8.93
CA SER A 215 -6.75 13.47 9.77
C SER A 215 -6.14 14.78 10.25
N PHE A 216 -4.90 14.77 10.73
CA PHE A 216 -4.20 16.00 11.14
C PHE A 216 -4.07 17.01 9.99
N LEU A 217 -3.70 16.55 8.79
CA LEU A 217 -3.48 17.44 7.64
C LEU A 217 -4.76 18.02 7.05
N HIS A 218 -5.86 17.26 7.03
CA HIS A 218 -7.04 17.58 6.23
C HIS A 218 -8.34 17.77 6.99
N SER A 219 -8.47 17.25 8.21
CA SER A 219 -9.72 17.36 8.95
C SER A 219 -10.06 18.82 9.27
N ALA A 220 -11.32 19.08 9.58
CA ALA A 220 -11.75 20.35 10.15
C ALA A 220 -11.88 20.26 11.68
N GLU A 221 -11.29 19.23 12.29
CA GLU A 221 -11.36 19.02 13.73
C GLU A 221 -10.44 19.98 14.48
N PRO A 222 -10.75 20.31 15.74
CA PRO A 222 -9.88 21.14 16.58
C PRO A 222 -8.46 20.57 16.67
N GLY A 223 -7.45 21.40 16.39
CA GLY A 223 -6.04 21.01 16.45
C GLY A 223 -5.49 20.41 15.15
N SER A 224 -6.28 20.38 14.08
CA SER A 224 -5.80 20.02 12.74
C SER A 224 -5.02 21.16 12.08
N LEU A 225 -4.13 20.81 11.16
CA LEU A 225 -3.38 21.78 10.36
C LEU A 225 -4.32 22.64 9.50
N ALA A 226 -5.34 22.03 8.89
CA ALA A 226 -6.29 22.75 8.04
C ALA A 226 -7.16 23.73 8.84
N GLU A 227 -7.51 23.43 10.09
CA GLU A 227 -8.15 24.40 10.99
C GLU A 227 -7.19 25.54 11.36
N HIS A 228 -5.95 25.21 11.73
CA HIS A 228 -4.92 26.19 12.11
C HIS A 228 -4.68 27.22 10.99
N ILE A 229 -4.43 26.76 9.75
CA ILE A 229 -4.21 27.62 8.58
C ILE A 229 -5.44 28.51 8.31
N ARG A 230 -6.66 27.95 8.37
CA ARG A 230 -7.90 28.72 8.16
C ARG A 230 -8.15 29.76 9.24
N SER A 231 -7.72 29.48 10.48
CA SER A 231 -7.90 30.39 11.61
C SER A 231 -6.96 31.60 11.59
N GLY A 232 -5.95 31.61 10.71
CA GLY A 232 -4.97 32.71 10.58
C GLY A 232 -4.15 32.97 11.85
N ARG A 233 -4.09 31.99 12.74
CA ARG A 233 -3.31 32.02 13.99
C ARG A 233 -1.91 31.47 13.79
#